data_AF-A0A539D3V5-F1
#
_entry.id   AF-A0A539D3V5-F1
#
_cell.length_a   1.000
_cell.length_b   1.000
_cell.length_c   1.000
_cell.angle_alpha   90.00
_cell.angle_beta   90.00
_cell.angle_gamma   90.00
#
_symmetry.space_group_name_H-M   'P 1'
#
loop_
_entity.id
_entity.type
_entity.pdbx_description
1 polymer ?
#
loop_
_entity_poly.entity_id
_entity_poly.type
_entity_poly.pdbx_seq_one_letter_code
_entity_poly.pdbx_strand_id
1 'polypeptide(L)'
;MRFPFASLAAAMHRPLREIERADRVVAVRAPEGWTDVQIEAWLDWAESEGLATGGEDALAAIAVAWGRRLSPDLAGMLAATLLLGLVSPARSAGYAAGLINLSEPDATRRLQTESALRRAERLTAGAVEAVGAALERVSDAVSRCEGPRVDCADPRRNPALARAAIAARLAGAADADIVRAIQGERFLVAPMPLATPPPRLALADRAMIASGAPEATAAAEAALEGDLIMAFDPDTTEGILESTRAPAILVSLPALKQIAGPEFEPALGDLVRIWATALTKGAGTSVAIGMGGLTDFILSDDSPVDAALVERLSELVRTAAGEASAALFVDDREAHLRLGLSRLSAVETWQTADGETARRLRPSIATAITRAGGDVEAAERHLFGRRTLVDAPAVNHATLRAKGFTDVELEALEHALIAVEALRDAFQTPVLDTGFLRDVLGFEGSAEDLLPQLGFSAGDVALIFRVGKASRLSSNGHFPIFQPSRPRFVWNWMRSARFPIRPRR
;
A
#
# COMPACT_ATOMS: atom_id res chain seq x y z
N MET A 1 19.82 6.33 -32.55
CA MET A 1 18.58 5.89 -33.23
C MET A 1 17.44 6.06 -32.25
N ARG A 2 16.22 6.36 -32.69
CA ARG A 2 15.07 6.45 -31.78
C ARG A 2 14.57 5.05 -31.41
N PHE A 3 14.18 4.83 -30.16
CA PHE A 3 13.64 3.56 -29.70
C PHE A 3 12.31 3.24 -30.38
N PRO A 4 12.08 2.00 -30.87
CA PRO A 4 11.00 1.70 -31.82
C PRO A 4 9.64 1.39 -31.16
N PHE A 5 9.14 2.29 -30.30
CA PHE A 5 7.88 2.09 -29.56
C PHE A 5 6.69 1.71 -30.45
N ALA A 6 6.51 2.39 -31.60
CA ALA A 6 5.39 2.12 -32.50
C ALA A 6 5.42 0.72 -33.10
N SER A 7 6.61 0.25 -33.52
CA SER A 7 6.78 -1.10 -34.06
C SER A 7 6.52 -2.17 -33.01
N LEU A 8 6.99 -1.95 -31.77
CA LEU A 8 6.75 -2.85 -30.64
C LEU A 8 5.27 -2.93 -30.29
N ALA A 9 4.57 -1.78 -30.23
CA ALA A 9 3.14 -1.74 -29.95
C ALA A 9 2.32 -2.45 -31.04
N ALA A 10 2.72 -2.31 -32.31
CA ALA A 10 2.06 -2.98 -33.44
C ALA A 10 2.29 -4.51 -33.45
N ALA A 11 3.46 -4.97 -32.97
CA ALA A 11 3.79 -6.39 -32.90
C ALA A 11 3.28 -7.09 -31.63
N MET A 12 2.91 -6.34 -30.60
CA MET A 12 2.46 -6.87 -29.32
C MET A 12 1.13 -7.61 -29.46
N HIS A 13 1.08 -8.83 -28.92
CA HIS A 13 -0.14 -9.63 -28.90
C HIS A 13 -1.17 -9.03 -27.94
N ARG A 14 -2.39 -8.78 -28.43
CA ARG A 14 -3.50 -8.18 -27.68
C ARG A 14 -4.80 -8.95 -27.94
N PRO A 15 -5.00 -10.09 -27.26
CA PRO A 15 -6.20 -10.91 -27.43
C PRO A 15 -7.46 -10.13 -27.04
N LEU A 16 -8.60 -10.56 -27.58
CA LEU A 16 -9.90 -10.05 -27.15
C LEU A 16 -10.21 -10.63 -25.77
N ARG A 17 -10.61 -9.77 -24.84
CA ARG A 17 -10.99 -10.10 -23.47
C ARG A 17 -12.32 -9.45 -23.13
N GLU A 18 -13.14 -10.15 -22.37
CA GLU A 18 -14.38 -9.63 -21.82
C GLU A 18 -14.13 -9.16 -20.39
N ILE A 19 -14.42 -7.89 -20.12
CA ILE A 19 -14.21 -7.26 -18.81
C ILE A 19 -15.58 -6.97 -18.20
N GLU A 20 -15.85 -7.57 -17.05
CA GLU A 20 -17.08 -7.34 -16.30
C GLU A 20 -16.97 -6.01 -15.53
N ARG A 21 -17.81 -5.05 -15.88
CA ARG A 21 -17.94 -3.78 -15.16
C ARG A 21 -19.26 -3.75 -14.40
N ALA A 22 -19.40 -2.79 -13.48
CA ALA A 22 -20.54 -2.68 -12.59
C ALA A 22 -21.92 -2.68 -13.29
N ASP A 23 -21.99 -2.18 -14.52
CA ASP A 23 -23.23 -2.02 -15.28
C ASP A 23 -23.26 -2.79 -16.63
N ARG A 24 -22.13 -3.37 -17.07
CA ARG A 24 -22.01 -4.00 -18.39
C ARG A 24 -20.76 -4.88 -18.54
N VAL A 25 -20.75 -5.73 -19.54
CA VAL A 25 -19.53 -6.42 -20.02
C VAL A 25 -18.98 -5.68 -21.24
N VAL A 26 -17.68 -5.41 -21.26
CA VAL A 26 -17.00 -4.72 -22.37
C VAL A 26 -15.96 -5.64 -22.99
N ALA A 27 -16.03 -5.85 -24.30
CA ALA A 27 -15.02 -6.56 -25.06
C ALA A 27 -13.88 -5.60 -25.46
N VAL A 28 -12.65 -5.92 -25.07
CA VAL A 28 -11.47 -5.07 -25.31
C VAL A 28 -10.26 -5.89 -25.74
N ARG A 29 -9.39 -5.30 -26.56
CA ARG A 29 -8.08 -5.89 -26.89
C ARG A 29 -7.02 -5.35 -25.95
N ALA A 30 -6.46 -6.19 -25.10
CA ALA A 30 -5.47 -5.77 -24.10
C ALA A 30 -4.25 -6.70 -24.13
N PRO A 31 -3.06 -6.22 -23.72
CA PRO A 31 -1.90 -7.10 -23.55
C PRO A 31 -2.19 -8.26 -22.60
N GLU A 32 -1.65 -9.45 -22.87
CA GLU A 32 -1.86 -10.64 -22.04
C GLU A 32 -1.42 -10.44 -20.59
N GLY A 33 -0.33 -9.69 -20.37
CA GLY A 33 0.20 -9.42 -19.04
C GLY A 33 -0.58 -8.39 -18.23
N TRP A 34 -1.59 -7.73 -18.79
CA TRP A 34 -2.41 -6.78 -18.05
C TRP A 34 -3.48 -7.50 -17.24
N THR A 35 -3.71 -7.09 -16.01
CA THR A 35 -4.81 -7.62 -15.20
C THR A 35 -6.14 -6.97 -15.60
N ASP A 36 -7.28 -7.61 -15.29
CA ASP A 36 -8.61 -7.02 -15.55
C ASP A 36 -8.74 -5.66 -14.86
N VAL A 37 -8.25 -5.56 -13.61
CA VAL A 37 -8.22 -4.29 -12.85
C VAL A 37 -7.40 -3.20 -13.56
N GLN A 38 -6.27 -3.55 -14.21
CA GLN A 38 -5.50 -2.56 -14.99
C GLN A 38 -6.33 -2.05 -16.17
N ILE A 39 -7.03 -2.96 -16.87
CA ILE A 39 -7.86 -2.65 -18.02
C ILE A 39 -9.05 -1.79 -17.60
N GLU A 40 -9.75 -2.15 -16.53
CA GLU A 40 -10.82 -1.36 -15.92
C GLU A 40 -10.34 0.04 -15.56
N ALA A 41 -9.19 0.17 -14.90
CA ALA A 41 -8.62 1.48 -14.54
C ALA A 41 -8.34 2.36 -15.77
N TRP A 42 -7.99 1.77 -16.93
CA TRP A 42 -7.86 2.50 -18.19
C TRP A 42 -9.21 2.97 -18.75
N LEU A 43 -10.23 2.11 -18.69
CA LEU A 43 -11.58 2.43 -19.16
C LEU A 43 -12.25 3.50 -18.28
N ASP A 44 -12.15 3.36 -16.96
CA ASP A 44 -12.67 4.32 -15.99
C ASP A 44 -12.03 5.70 -16.16
N TRP A 45 -10.69 5.72 -16.34
CA TRP A 45 -9.97 6.95 -16.63
C TRP A 45 -10.42 7.57 -17.95
N ALA A 46 -10.54 6.77 -19.02
CA ALA A 46 -10.97 7.25 -20.32
C ALA A 46 -12.37 7.87 -20.27
N GLU A 47 -13.31 7.25 -19.53
CA GLU A 47 -14.65 7.80 -19.30
C GLU A 47 -14.62 9.11 -18.52
N SER A 48 -13.79 9.18 -17.47
CA SER A 48 -13.61 10.41 -16.69
C SER A 48 -13.05 11.58 -17.54
N GLU A 49 -12.31 11.26 -18.59
CA GLU A 49 -11.73 12.21 -19.56
C GLU A 49 -12.66 12.48 -20.76
N GLY A 50 -13.85 11.87 -20.79
CA GLY A 50 -14.83 12.01 -21.87
C GLY A 50 -14.42 11.32 -23.19
N LEU A 51 -13.54 10.32 -23.12
CA LEU A 51 -13.13 9.51 -24.26
C LEU A 51 -14.11 8.34 -24.48
N ALA A 52 -14.32 7.98 -25.75
CA ALA A 52 -15.18 6.84 -26.09
C ALA A 52 -14.50 5.51 -25.72
N THR A 53 -15.18 4.67 -24.94
CA THR A 53 -14.72 3.35 -24.48
C THR A 53 -15.35 2.17 -25.22
N GLY A 54 -15.99 2.42 -26.36
CA GLY A 54 -16.60 1.39 -27.22
C GLY A 54 -15.82 1.11 -28.51
N GLY A 55 -16.18 0.03 -29.19
CA GLY A 55 -15.59 -0.39 -30.48
C GLY A 55 -14.76 -1.68 -30.38
N GLU A 56 -14.20 -2.12 -31.51
CA GLU A 56 -13.44 -3.39 -31.59
C GLU A 56 -12.10 -3.37 -30.82
N ASP A 57 -11.49 -2.18 -30.69
CA ASP A 57 -10.25 -1.98 -29.94
C ASP A 57 -10.31 -0.65 -29.16
N ALA A 58 -11.09 -0.66 -28.08
CA ALA A 58 -11.31 0.51 -27.25
C ALA A 58 -10.01 1.11 -26.70
N LEU A 59 -9.09 0.29 -26.18
CA LEU A 59 -7.82 0.78 -25.62
C LEU A 59 -6.95 1.49 -26.66
N ALA A 60 -6.87 0.99 -27.90
CA ALA A 60 -6.12 1.67 -28.95
C ALA A 60 -6.80 2.98 -29.38
N ALA A 61 -8.13 2.97 -29.48
CA ALA A 61 -8.89 4.17 -29.81
C ALA A 61 -8.71 5.27 -28.75
N ILE A 62 -8.79 4.91 -27.47
CA ILE A 62 -8.52 5.78 -26.32
C ILE A 62 -7.10 6.35 -26.41
N ALA A 63 -6.10 5.50 -26.61
CA ALA A 63 -4.69 5.91 -26.68
C ALA A 63 -4.42 6.89 -27.83
N VAL A 64 -5.00 6.65 -29.01
CA VAL A 64 -4.88 7.54 -30.18
C VAL A 64 -5.64 8.84 -29.97
N ALA A 65 -6.86 8.79 -29.43
CA ALA A 65 -7.67 9.98 -29.15
C ALA A 65 -6.97 10.90 -28.14
N TRP A 66 -6.43 10.33 -27.06
CA TRP A 66 -5.63 11.06 -26.09
C TRP A 66 -4.35 11.64 -26.71
N GLY A 67 -3.60 10.84 -27.45
CA GLY A 67 -2.40 11.29 -28.14
C GLY A 67 -2.66 12.47 -29.07
N ARG A 68 -3.76 12.42 -29.84
CA ARG A 68 -4.20 13.54 -30.71
C ARG A 68 -4.58 14.79 -29.92
N ARG A 69 -5.20 14.62 -28.74
CA ARG A 69 -5.57 15.73 -27.84
C ARG A 69 -4.33 16.48 -27.34
N LEU A 70 -3.24 15.77 -27.06
CA LEU A 70 -1.98 16.36 -26.60
C LEU A 70 -1.15 16.92 -27.76
N SER A 71 -0.87 16.10 -28.76
CA SER A 71 -0.05 16.50 -29.91
C SER A 71 -0.42 15.66 -31.14
N PRO A 72 -1.12 16.23 -32.13
CA PRO A 72 -1.48 15.53 -33.36
C PRO A 72 -0.28 14.90 -34.07
N ASP A 73 0.87 15.57 -34.06
CA ASP A 73 2.10 15.13 -34.74
C ASP A 73 2.75 13.91 -34.06
N LEU A 74 2.54 13.74 -32.75
CA LEU A 74 3.12 12.64 -31.96
C LEU A 74 2.07 11.60 -31.55
N ALA A 75 0.82 11.73 -32.01
CA ALA A 75 -0.30 10.93 -31.52
C ALA A 75 -0.06 9.42 -31.60
N GLY A 76 0.50 8.92 -32.71
CA GLY A 76 0.81 7.50 -32.88
C GLY A 76 1.90 7.00 -31.93
N MET A 77 2.95 7.81 -31.71
CA MET A 77 4.02 7.47 -30.76
C MET A 77 3.53 7.48 -29.32
N LEU A 78 2.75 8.51 -28.93
CA LEU A 78 2.14 8.59 -27.61
C LEU A 78 1.24 7.38 -27.38
N ALA A 79 0.35 7.08 -28.33
CA ALA A 79 -0.56 5.94 -28.24
C ALA A 79 0.20 4.61 -28.09
N ALA A 80 1.30 4.42 -28.82
CA ALA A 80 2.15 3.24 -28.68
C ALA A 80 2.71 3.08 -27.27
N THR A 81 3.18 4.16 -26.64
CA THR A 81 3.73 4.11 -25.28
C THR A 81 2.67 3.81 -24.22
N LEU A 82 1.42 4.26 -24.43
CA LEU A 82 0.28 3.93 -23.57
C LEU A 82 -0.09 2.44 -23.70
N LEU A 83 -0.21 1.95 -24.95
CA LEU A 83 -0.57 0.56 -25.22
C LEU A 83 0.47 -0.44 -24.71
N LEU A 84 1.76 -0.08 -24.77
CA LEU A 84 2.84 -0.89 -24.20
C LEU A 84 2.86 -0.90 -22.66
N GLY A 85 2.01 -0.11 -21.99
CA GLY A 85 2.01 -0.01 -20.52
C GLY A 85 3.26 0.68 -19.97
N LEU A 86 3.90 1.52 -20.78
CA LEU A 86 5.12 2.24 -20.39
C LEU A 86 4.80 3.55 -19.69
N VAL A 87 3.71 4.21 -20.09
CA VAL A 87 3.32 5.53 -19.57
C VAL A 87 1.83 5.57 -19.27
N SER A 88 1.47 6.22 -18.18
CA SER A 88 0.09 6.62 -17.89
C SER A 88 0.03 8.13 -17.69
N PRO A 89 -0.97 8.82 -18.25
CA PRO A 89 -1.37 10.13 -17.78
C PRO A 89 -1.64 10.07 -16.27
N ALA A 90 -1.21 11.11 -15.57
CA ALA A 90 -1.27 11.16 -14.12
C ALA A 90 -1.63 12.57 -13.64
N ARG A 91 -1.81 12.71 -12.33
CA ARG A 91 -1.90 13.97 -11.62
C ARG A 91 -0.59 14.25 -10.88
N SER A 92 -0.14 15.50 -10.92
CA SER A 92 1.01 15.93 -10.11
C SER A 92 0.74 15.71 -8.62
N ALA A 93 1.80 15.51 -7.86
CA ALA A 93 1.69 15.42 -6.40
C ALA A 93 1.08 16.72 -5.85
N GLY A 94 0.11 16.57 -4.94
CA GLY A 94 -0.45 17.69 -4.19
C GLY A 94 0.36 17.96 -2.92
N TYR A 95 0.48 19.22 -2.53
CA TYR A 95 1.07 19.63 -1.25
C TYR A 95 0.02 20.29 -0.36
N ALA A 96 0.16 20.13 0.95
CA ALA A 96 -0.71 20.80 1.90
C ALA A 96 -0.55 22.32 1.78
N ALA A 97 -1.66 23.04 1.72
CA ALA A 97 -1.68 24.47 1.41
C ALA A 97 -0.88 25.31 2.41
N GLY A 98 -0.09 26.25 1.90
CA GLY A 98 0.69 27.20 2.70
C GLY A 98 2.11 26.69 2.98
N LEU A 99 3.08 27.33 2.32
CA LEU A 99 4.50 27.18 2.61
C LEU A 99 4.79 27.64 4.05
N ILE A 100 5.56 26.84 4.78
CA ILE A 100 6.08 27.23 6.09
C ILE A 100 7.52 27.70 5.90
N ASN A 101 7.76 29.00 5.99
CA ASN A 101 9.12 29.52 6.00
C ASN A 101 9.63 29.49 7.45
N LEU A 102 10.66 28.69 7.72
CA LEU A 102 11.20 28.52 9.07
C LEU A 102 11.90 29.78 9.62
N SER A 103 12.14 30.78 8.79
CA SER A 103 12.60 32.10 9.25
C SER A 103 11.46 32.99 9.78
N GLU A 104 10.20 32.61 9.59
CA GLU A 104 9.05 33.34 10.12
C GLU A 104 8.90 33.10 11.64
N PRO A 105 8.57 34.13 12.42
CA PRO A 105 8.51 34.04 13.89
C PRO A 105 7.43 33.07 14.40
N ASP A 106 6.44 32.71 13.58
CA ASP A 106 5.38 31.78 13.94
C ASP A 106 5.52 30.37 13.34
N ALA A 107 6.63 30.10 12.63
CA ALA A 107 6.85 28.83 11.95
C ALA A 107 6.73 27.62 12.89
N THR A 108 7.35 27.68 14.07
CA THR A 108 7.27 26.62 15.09
C THR A 108 5.83 26.33 15.52
N ARG A 109 5.02 27.37 15.75
CA ARG A 109 3.61 27.22 16.13
C ARG A 109 2.80 26.58 14.99
N ARG A 110 3.07 26.97 13.74
CA ARG A 110 2.42 26.39 12.55
C ARG A 110 2.77 24.91 12.38
N LEU A 111 4.04 24.54 12.57
CA LEU A 111 4.50 23.14 12.56
C LEU A 111 3.83 22.31 13.67
N GLN A 112 3.80 22.82 14.91
CA GLN A 112 3.17 22.11 16.03
C GLN A 112 1.66 21.91 15.81
N THR A 113 0.98 22.91 15.26
CA THR A 113 -0.44 22.81 14.90
C THR A 113 -0.65 21.71 13.85
N GLU A 114 0.21 21.67 12.83
CA GLU A 114 0.17 20.65 11.80
C GLU A 114 0.43 19.24 12.36
N SER A 115 1.46 19.07 13.19
CA SER A 115 1.76 17.80 13.84
C SER A 115 0.60 17.31 14.70
N ALA A 116 -0.08 18.22 15.42
CA ALA A 116 -1.25 17.88 16.21
C ALA A 116 -2.42 17.40 15.33
N LEU A 117 -2.66 18.05 14.19
CA LEU A 117 -3.68 17.63 13.22
C LEU A 117 -3.38 16.23 12.65
N ARG A 118 -2.16 16.00 12.15
CA ARG A 118 -1.76 14.69 11.60
C ARG A 118 -1.82 13.58 12.64
N ARG A 119 -1.42 13.85 13.88
CA ARG A 119 -1.54 12.92 14.99
C ARG A 119 -3.02 12.57 15.26
N ALA A 120 -3.91 13.56 15.24
CA ALA A 120 -5.34 13.33 15.42
C ALA A 120 -5.93 12.46 14.29
N GLU A 121 -5.60 12.74 13.02
CA GLU A 121 -6.04 11.94 11.87
C GLU A 121 -5.59 10.48 11.99
N ARG A 122 -4.32 10.25 12.34
CA ARG A 122 -3.76 8.90 12.55
C ARG A 122 -4.43 8.13 13.68
N LEU A 123 -4.76 8.82 14.78
CA LEU A 123 -5.44 8.22 15.93
C LEU A 123 -6.92 7.94 15.65
N THR A 124 -7.56 8.68 14.74
CA THR A 124 -9.00 8.60 14.48
C THR A 124 -9.44 7.19 14.05
N ALA A 125 -8.71 6.57 13.12
CA ALA A 125 -9.06 5.23 12.64
C ALA A 125 -9.03 4.19 13.79
N GLY A 126 -7.99 4.22 14.63
CA GLY A 126 -7.90 3.33 15.79
C GLY A 126 -8.93 3.63 16.88
N ALA A 127 -9.31 4.91 17.05
CA ALA A 127 -10.35 5.29 18.00
C ALA A 127 -11.73 4.76 17.57
N VAL A 128 -12.06 4.87 16.28
CA VAL A 128 -13.31 4.35 15.69
C VAL A 128 -13.38 2.82 15.86
N GLU A 129 -12.29 2.11 15.56
CA GLU A 129 -12.18 0.66 15.76
C GLU A 129 -12.33 0.27 17.24
N ALA A 130 -11.68 1.00 18.14
CA ALA A 130 -11.75 0.75 19.58
C ALA A 130 -13.16 0.95 20.15
N VAL A 131 -13.89 1.98 19.68
CA VAL A 131 -15.29 2.22 20.05
C VAL A 131 -16.19 1.10 19.54
N GLY A 132 -16.05 0.70 18.27
CA GLY A 132 -16.80 -0.41 17.68
C GLY A 132 -16.61 -1.70 18.48
N ALA A 133 -15.37 -2.10 18.74
CA ALA A 133 -15.04 -3.29 19.54
C ALA A 133 -15.50 -3.18 21.01
N ALA A 134 -15.63 -1.98 21.57
CA ALA A 134 -16.17 -1.81 22.91
C ALA A 134 -17.70 -1.98 22.95
N LEU A 135 -18.41 -1.47 21.92
CA LEU A 135 -19.86 -1.64 21.79
C LEU A 135 -20.23 -3.10 21.49
N GLU A 136 -19.45 -3.81 20.67
CA GLU A 136 -19.62 -5.26 20.47
C GLU A 136 -19.50 -6.03 21.78
N ARG A 137 -18.51 -5.70 22.63
CA ARG A 137 -18.37 -6.30 23.96
C ARG A 137 -19.55 -6.02 24.89
N VAL A 138 -20.23 -4.89 24.73
CA VAL A 138 -21.47 -4.58 25.47
C VAL A 138 -22.60 -5.52 25.02
N SER A 139 -22.80 -5.66 23.71
CA SER A 139 -23.79 -6.59 23.14
C SER A 139 -23.50 -8.04 23.56
N ASP A 140 -22.23 -8.45 23.51
CA ASP A 140 -21.77 -9.78 23.93
C ASP A 140 -22.01 -10.07 25.42
N ALA A 141 -21.85 -9.07 26.29
CA ALA A 141 -22.08 -9.23 27.71
C ALA A 141 -23.55 -9.50 28.06
N VAL A 142 -24.49 -9.05 27.22
CA VAL A 142 -25.92 -9.36 27.34
C VAL A 142 -26.23 -10.70 26.69
N SER A 143 -25.71 -10.98 25.49
CA SER A 143 -26.04 -12.20 24.73
C SER A 143 -25.50 -13.48 25.39
N ARG A 144 -24.34 -13.39 26.05
CA ARG A 144 -23.71 -14.54 26.75
C ARG A 144 -24.16 -14.70 28.20
N CYS A 145 -25.02 -13.81 28.69
CA CYS A 145 -25.51 -13.87 30.06
C CYS A 145 -26.61 -14.94 30.19
N GLU A 146 -26.47 -15.84 31.15
CA GLU A 146 -27.48 -16.83 31.48
C GLU A 146 -28.50 -16.24 32.46
N GLY A 147 -29.76 -16.12 32.03
CA GLY A 147 -30.85 -15.64 32.89
C GLY A 147 -31.94 -14.89 32.14
N PRO A 148 -32.93 -14.30 32.86
CA PRO A 148 -33.95 -13.46 32.26
C PRO A 148 -33.32 -12.28 31.53
N ARG A 149 -33.78 -11.99 30.30
CA ARG A 149 -33.23 -10.91 29.47
C ARG A 149 -33.20 -9.55 30.18
N VAL A 150 -34.18 -9.27 31.03
CA VAL A 150 -34.27 -8.02 31.82
C VAL A 150 -33.14 -7.91 32.83
N ASP A 151 -32.71 -9.02 33.44
CA ASP A 151 -31.61 -9.05 34.40
C ASP A 151 -30.25 -8.96 33.68
N CYS A 152 -30.12 -9.68 32.55
CA CYS A 152 -28.92 -9.63 31.72
C CYS A 152 -28.67 -8.26 31.09
N ALA A 153 -29.73 -7.49 30.81
CA ALA A 153 -29.67 -6.14 30.26
C ALA A 153 -29.58 -5.03 31.34
N ASP A 154 -29.63 -5.37 32.64
CA ASP A 154 -29.49 -4.40 33.74
C ASP A 154 -28.02 -4.37 34.25
N PRO A 155 -27.27 -3.27 34.06
CA PRO A 155 -25.89 -3.16 34.56
C PRO A 155 -25.74 -3.34 36.08
N ARG A 156 -26.80 -3.17 36.87
CA ARG A 156 -26.76 -3.41 38.32
C ARG A 156 -26.77 -4.89 38.67
N ARG A 157 -27.31 -5.74 37.78
CA ARG A 157 -27.46 -7.19 37.97
C ARG A 157 -26.46 -7.99 37.15
N ASN A 158 -25.99 -7.43 36.03
CA ASN A 158 -24.95 -8.01 35.19
C ASN A 158 -23.60 -7.27 35.36
N PRO A 159 -22.67 -7.77 36.18
CA PRO A 159 -21.37 -7.13 36.39
C PRO A 159 -20.44 -7.21 35.16
N ALA A 160 -20.67 -8.15 34.23
CA ALA A 160 -19.96 -8.17 32.95
C ALA A 160 -20.42 -7.00 32.07
N LEU A 161 -21.73 -6.75 31.99
CA LEU A 161 -22.30 -5.61 31.30
C LEU A 161 -21.84 -4.28 31.91
N ALA A 162 -21.82 -4.15 33.24
CA ALA A 162 -21.34 -2.94 33.90
C ALA A 162 -19.89 -2.59 33.50
N ARG A 163 -19.00 -3.59 33.50
CA ARG A 163 -17.60 -3.42 33.09
C ARG A 163 -17.48 -3.08 31.61
N ALA A 164 -18.25 -3.75 30.75
CA ALA A 164 -18.27 -3.48 29.32
C ALA A 164 -18.76 -2.05 29.01
N ALA A 165 -19.83 -1.60 29.67
CA ALA A 165 -20.36 -0.25 29.52
C ALA A 165 -19.38 0.83 30.00
N ILE A 166 -18.65 0.60 31.10
CA ILE A 166 -17.58 1.52 31.54
C ILE A 166 -16.45 1.56 30.51
N ALA A 167 -16.02 0.41 30.00
CA ALA A 167 -14.99 0.35 28.98
C ALA A 167 -15.41 1.05 27.68
N ALA A 168 -16.67 0.94 27.27
CA ALA A 168 -17.22 1.64 26.11
C ALA A 168 -17.21 3.17 26.32
N ARG A 169 -17.59 3.66 27.50
CA ARG A 169 -17.48 5.10 27.83
C ARG A 169 -16.04 5.60 27.79
N LEU A 170 -15.10 4.84 28.36
CA LEU A 170 -13.67 5.19 28.35
C LEU A 170 -13.08 5.17 26.94
N ALA A 171 -13.63 4.36 26.04
CA ALA A 171 -13.27 4.34 24.63
C ALA A 171 -13.88 5.50 23.82
N GLY A 172 -14.87 6.22 24.37
CA GLY A 172 -15.52 7.37 23.72
C GLY A 172 -16.92 7.11 23.17
N ALA A 173 -17.55 5.96 23.48
CA ALA A 173 -18.92 5.69 23.08
C ALA A 173 -19.92 6.63 23.79
N ALA A 174 -20.93 7.13 23.05
CA ALA A 174 -22.03 7.87 23.65
C ALA A 174 -22.97 6.94 24.43
N ASP A 175 -23.64 7.45 25.46
CA ASP A 175 -24.58 6.65 26.27
C ASP A 175 -25.72 6.07 25.42
N ALA A 176 -26.17 6.78 24.38
CA ALA A 176 -27.19 6.28 23.46
C ALA A 176 -26.75 5.02 22.71
N ASP A 177 -25.49 4.97 22.27
CA ASP A 177 -24.93 3.80 21.57
C ASP A 177 -24.76 2.62 22.52
N ILE A 178 -24.39 2.87 23.78
CA ILE A 178 -24.31 1.83 24.81
C ILE A 178 -25.70 1.22 25.07
N VAL A 179 -26.75 2.05 25.17
CA VAL A 179 -28.13 1.56 25.36
C VAL A 179 -28.59 0.73 24.17
N ARG A 180 -28.28 1.16 22.93
CA ARG A 180 -28.57 0.41 21.71
C ARG A 180 -27.81 -0.93 21.65
N ALA A 181 -26.54 -0.95 22.07
CA ALA A 181 -25.76 -2.18 22.20
C ALA A 181 -26.38 -3.15 23.23
N ILE A 182 -26.83 -2.65 24.39
CA ILE A 182 -27.56 -3.45 25.40
C ILE A 182 -28.83 -4.08 24.79
N GLN A 183 -29.50 -3.37 23.89
CA GLN A 183 -30.70 -3.87 23.21
C GLN A 183 -30.41 -4.94 22.14
N GLY A 184 -29.13 -5.16 21.81
CA GLY A 184 -28.67 -6.18 20.87
C GLY A 184 -28.42 -5.65 19.45
N GLU A 185 -28.27 -4.33 19.28
CA GLU A 185 -27.92 -3.77 17.98
C GLU A 185 -26.50 -4.13 17.56
N ARG A 186 -26.32 -4.47 16.27
CA ARG A 186 -25.01 -4.72 15.66
C ARG A 186 -24.47 -3.41 15.10
N PHE A 187 -23.34 -2.95 15.63
CA PHE A 187 -22.66 -1.75 15.15
C PHE A 187 -21.71 -2.11 14.01
N LEU A 188 -22.20 -2.05 12.78
CA LEU A 188 -21.34 -2.13 11.60
C LEU A 188 -20.59 -0.80 11.45
N VAL A 189 -19.42 -0.73 12.08
CA VAL A 189 -18.52 0.41 11.93
C VAL A 189 -17.65 0.19 10.71
N ALA A 190 -17.97 0.87 9.60
CA ALA A 190 -17.08 0.90 8.45
C ALA A 190 -15.81 1.68 8.83
N PRO A 191 -14.61 1.08 8.76
CA PRO A 191 -13.40 1.82 9.02
C PRO A 191 -13.29 2.96 8.01
N MET A 192 -13.19 4.19 8.49
CA MET A 192 -12.91 5.31 7.60
C MET A 192 -11.50 5.09 7.03
N PRO A 193 -11.31 5.12 5.70
CA PRO A 193 -9.98 4.95 5.13
C PRO A 193 -9.09 6.04 5.70
N LEU A 194 -7.90 5.67 6.15
CA LEU A 194 -6.91 6.64 6.62
C LEU A 194 -6.58 7.58 5.46
N ALA A 195 -7.00 8.83 5.60
CA ALA A 195 -6.53 9.89 4.74
C ALA A 195 -5.01 9.97 4.91
N THR A 196 -4.28 9.89 3.80
CA THR A 196 -2.86 10.25 3.79
C THR A 196 -2.81 11.74 3.46
N PRO A 197 -2.70 12.64 4.44
CA PRO A 197 -2.66 14.07 4.18
C PRO A 197 -1.47 14.39 3.26
N PRO A 198 -1.65 15.28 2.27
CA PRO A 198 -0.57 15.61 1.34
C PRO A 198 0.66 16.13 2.10
N PRO A 199 1.88 15.90 1.60
CA PRO A 199 3.09 16.38 2.25
C PRO A 199 3.06 17.91 2.43
N ARG A 200 3.64 18.38 3.54
CA ARG A 200 3.78 19.80 3.84
C ARG A 200 5.11 20.31 3.30
N LEU A 201 5.13 21.45 2.64
CA LEU A 201 6.36 22.08 2.15
C LEU A 201 6.85 23.14 3.15
N ALA A 202 8.15 23.12 3.45
CA ALA A 202 8.82 24.13 4.26
C ALA A 202 10.07 24.66 3.58
N LEU A 203 10.30 25.97 3.71
CA LEU A 203 11.54 26.64 3.31
C LEU A 203 12.41 26.83 4.54
N ALA A 204 13.66 26.40 4.48
CA ALA A 204 14.59 26.44 5.59
C ALA A 204 15.95 27.00 5.18
N ASP A 205 16.56 27.79 6.05
CA ASP A 205 17.97 28.18 5.88
C ASP A 205 18.91 27.03 6.31
N ARG A 206 19.91 26.72 5.48
CA ARG A 206 20.85 25.61 5.72
C ARG A 206 21.67 25.81 7.00
N ALA A 207 22.11 27.04 7.27
CA ALA A 207 22.95 27.31 8.43
C ALA A 207 22.13 27.22 9.73
N MET A 208 20.89 27.71 9.71
CA MET A 208 19.93 27.57 10.81
C MET A 208 19.68 26.08 11.13
N ILE A 209 19.38 25.26 10.12
CA ILE A 209 19.19 23.81 10.33
C ILE A 209 20.47 23.16 10.85
N ALA A 210 21.62 23.46 10.27
CA ALA A 210 22.91 22.89 10.69
C ALA A 210 23.31 23.29 12.12
N SER A 211 22.89 24.46 12.59
CA SER A 211 23.15 24.95 13.94
C SER A 211 22.33 24.24 15.03
N GLY A 212 21.29 23.49 14.66
CA GLY A 212 20.36 22.87 15.62
C GLY A 212 19.45 23.88 16.31
N ALA A 213 19.04 24.93 15.60
CA ALA A 213 18.11 25.93 16.13
C ALA A 213 16.77 25.30 16.59
N PRO A 214 16.02 25.93 17.50
CA PRO A 214 14.72 25.41 17.96
C PRO A 214 13.75 25.08 16.82
N GLU A 215 13.76 25.88 15.75
CA GLU A 215 12.97 25.68 14.53
C GLU A 215 13.37 24.39 13.79
N ALA A 216 14.65 24.04 13.79
CA ALA A 216 15.15 22.80 13.21
C ALA A 216 14.63 21.57 13.99
N THR A 217 14.58 21.68 15.32
CA THR A 217 14.01 20.63 16.18
C THR A 217 12.51 20.47 15.92
N ALA A 218 11.78 21.58 15.84
CA ALA A 218 10.35 21.55 15.54
C ALA A 218 10.05 20.97 14.14
N ALA A 219 10.87 21.27 13.14
CA ALA A 219 10.76 20.70 11.82
C ALA A 219 11.03 19.18 11.82
N ALA A 220 12.05 18.73 12.57
CA ALA A 220 12.34 17.30 12.73
C ALA A 220 11.20 16.55 13.44
N GLU A 221 10.64 17.11 14.51
CA GLU A 221 9.46 16.55 15.19
C GLU A 221 8.25 16.48 14.24
N ALA A 222 8.02 17.53 13.45
CA ALA A 222 6.94 17.54 12.47
C ALA A 222 7.12 16.47 11.38
N ALA A 223 8.36 16.27 10.91
CA ALA A 223 8.70 15.21 9.95
C ALA A 223 8.51 13.79 10.51
N LEU A 224 8.57 13.61 11.84
CA LEU A 224 8.28 12.32 12.48
C LEU A 224 6.77 12.04 12.61
N GLU A 225 5.93 13.07 12.63
CA GLU A 225 4.46 12.94 12.72
C GLU A 225 3.78 12.80 11.34
N GLY A 226 4.47 13.15 10.26
CA GLY A 226 4.03 12.95 8.89
C GLY A 226 4.99 13.53 7.86
N ASP A 227 4.58 13.58 6.60
CA ASP A 227 5.49 13.98 5.52
C ASP A 227 5.73 15.49 5.50
N LEU A 228 6.97 15.89 5.83
CA LEU A 228 7.50 17.24 5.68
C LEU A 228 8.60 17.25 4.62
N ILE A 229 8.40 18.02 3.55
CA ILE A 229 9.40 18.27 2.52
C ILE A 229 10.07 19.61 2.85
N MET A 230 11.39 19.58 3.04
CA MET A 230 12.19 20.78 3.27
C MET A 230 12.95 21.14 2.00
N ALA A 231 12.73 22.36 1.51
CA ALA A 231 13.54 23.00 0.50
C ALA A 231 14.46 24.04 1.17
N PHE A 232 15.66 24.21 0.62
CA PHE A 232 16.70 25.05 1.21
C PHE A 232 16.96 26.35 0.46
N ASP A 233 16.20 26.58 -0.60
CA ASP A 233 16.27 27.76 -1.43
C ASP A 233 14.87 28.09 -1.99
N PRO A 234 14.57 29.38 -2.21
CA PRO A 234 13.28 29.81 -2.75
C PRO A 234 12.99 29.23 -4.13
N ASP A 235 13.98 29.16 -5.02
CA ASP A 235 13.81 28.72 -6.41
C ASP A 235 13.34 27.26 -6.49
N THR A 236 13.94 26.36 -5.70
CA THR A 236 13.50 24.96 -5.58
C THR A 236 12.08 24.88 -5.02
N THR A 237 11.75 25.73 -4.04
CA THR A 237 10.42 25.77 -3.44
C THR A 237 9.37 26.19 -4.46
N GLU A 238 9.65 27.23 -5.23
CA GLU A 238 8.80 27.72 -6.32
C GLU A 238 8.63 26.66 -7.40
N GLY A 239 9.71 26.01 -7.84
CA GLY A 239 9.66 24.92 -8.83
C GLY A 239 8.81 23.73 -8.36
N ILE A 240 8.88 23.35 -7.08
CA ILE A 240 8.01 22.32 -6.49
C ILE A 240 6.54 22.78 -6.55
N LEU A 241 6.25 24.02 -6.16
CA LEU A 241 4.89 24.56 -6.18
C LEU A 241 4.34 24.68 -7.60
N GLU A 242 5.13 25.10 -8.57
CA GLU A 242 4.76 25.13 -9.99
C GLU A 242 4.44 23.74 -10.53
N SER A 243 5.22 22.72 -10.12
CA SER A 243 5.02 21.34 -10.57
C SER A 243 3.64 20.76 -10.20
N THR A 244 3.01 21.26 -9.12
CA THR A 244 1.66 20.83 -8.72
C THR A 244 0.59 21.11 -9.77
N ARG A 245 0.83 22.09 -10.65
CA ARG A 245 -0.08 22.49 -11.73
C ARG A 245 0.42 22.01 -13.09
N ALA A 246 1.62 21.44 -13.15
CA ALA A 246 2.18 20.93 -14.38
C ALA A 246 1.39 19.70 -14.86
N PRO A 247 1.28 19.48 -16.18
CA PRO A 247 0.82 18.21 -16.69
C PRO A 247 1.75 17.07 -16.22
N ALA A 248 1.16 15.95 -15.82
CA ALA A 248 1.90 14.85 -15.22
C ALA A 248 1.74 13.53 -15.98
N ILE A 249 2.81 12.75 -15.96
CA ILE A 249 2.82 11.35 -16.39
C ILE A 249 3.52 10.48 -15.36
N LEU A 250 3.15 9.21 -15.31
CA LEU A 250 3.87 8.17 -14.60
C LEU A 250 4.51 7.24 -15.63
N VAL A 251 5.80 6.95 -15.47
CA VAL A 251 6.56 6.01 -16.31
C VAL A 251 6.77 4.71 -15.53
N SER A 252 6.47 3.56 -16.13
CA SER A 252 6.75 2.25 -15.54
C SER A 252 8.18 1.82 -15.84
N LEU A 253 9.08 1.98 -14.87
CA LEU A 253 10.48 1.54 -15.02
C LEU A 253 10.62 0.02 -15.20
N PRO A 254 9.87 -0.84 -14.47
CA PRO A 254 9.91 -2.29 -14.69
C PRO A 254 9.48 -2.69 -16.10
N ALA A 255 8.36 -2.15 -16.61
CA ALA A 255 7.88 -2.47 -17.96
C ALA A 255 8.86 -1.98 -19.04
N LEU A 256 9.45 -0.79 -18.86
CA LEU A 256 10.46 -0.28 -19.77
C LEU A 256 11.72 -1.15 -19.78
N LYS A 257 12.20 -1.59 -18.61
CA LYS A 257 13.35 -2.50 -18.51
C LYS A 257 13.06 -3.85 -19.15
N GLN A 258 11.86 -4.38 -18.99
CA GLN A 258 11.44 -5.65 -19.60
C GLN A 258 11.44 -5.58 -21.13
N ILE A 259 10.97 -4.46 -21.71
CA ILE A 259 10.88 -4.30 -23.17
C ILE A 259 12.23 -3.87 -23.79
N ALA A 260 12.94 -2.94 -23.16
CA ALA A 260 14.16 -2.35 -23.72
C ALA A 260 15.44 -3.13 -23.36
N GLY A 261 15.43 -3.91 -22.27
CA GLY A 261 16.58 -4.67 -21.80
C GLY A 261 17.85 -3.80 -21.69
N PRO A 262 18.92 -4.07 -22.47
CA PRO A 262 20.14 -3.27 -22.45
C PRO A 262 19.96 -1.84 -23.00
N GLU A 263 18.94 -1.58 -23.81
CA GLU A 263 18.64 -0.25 -24.36
C GLU A 263 17.77 0.60 -23.43
N PHE A 264 17.66 0.24 -22.15
CA PHE A 264 16.81 0.92 -21.17
C PHE A 264 17.04 2.43 -21.08
N GLU A 265 18.28 2.89 -20.93
CA GLU A 265 18.59 4.32 -20.79
C GLU A 265 18.24 5.11 -22.07
N PRO A 266 18.67 4.68 -23.28
CA PRO A 266 18.20 5.29 -24.53
C PRO A 266 16.68 5.33 -24.65
N ALA A 267 15.99 4.23 -24.30
CA ALA A 267 14.54 4.14 -24.38
C ALA A 267 13.86 5.12 -23.41
N LEU A 268 14.35 5.22 -22.17
CA LEU A 268 13.86 6.18 -21.18
C LEU A 268 14.05 7.62 -21.66
N GLY A 269 15.21 7.94 -22.22
CA GLY A 269 15.51 9.27 -22.75
C GLY A 269 14.58 9.66 -23.91
N ASP A 270 14.30 8.73 -24.83
CA ASP A 270 13.34 8.98 -25.90
C ASP A 270 11.91 9.12 -25.38
N LEU A 271 11.51 8.28 -24.42
CA LEU A 271 10.19 8.32 -23.80
C LEU A 271 9.94 9.68 -23.12
N VAL A 272 10.87 10.12 -22.28
CA VAL A 272 10.82 11.42 -21.60
C VAL A 272 10.75 12.55 -22.62
N ARG A 273 11.59 12.53 -23.66
CA ARG A 273 11.61 13.57 -24.70
C ARG A 273 10.28 13.68 -25.43
N ILE A 274 9.69 12.55 -25.83
CA ILE A 274 8.40 12.52 -26.55
C ILE A 274 7.30 13.15 -25.69
N TRP A 275 7.21 12.74 -24.42
CA TRP A 275 6.18 13.20 -23.52
C TRP A 275 6.38 14.64 -23.05
N ALA A 276 7.60 15.04 -22.70
CA ALA A 276 7.91 16.42 -22.36
C ALA A 276 7.54 17.36 -23.52
N THR A 277 7.93 17.02 -24.76
CA THR A 277 7.59 17.81 -25.96
C THR A 277 6.09 17.90 -26.19
N ALA A 278 5.36 16.80 -25.97
CA ALA A 278 3.91 16.78 -26.16
C ALA A 278 3.17 17.63 -25.10
N LEU A 279 3.64 17.62 -23.86
CA LEU A 279 2.99 18.30 -22.74
C LEU A 279 3.31 19.81 -22.66
N THR A 280 4.46 20.25 -23.18
CA THR A 280 4.87 21.67 -23.15
C THR A 280 4.45 22.49 -24.37
N LYS A 281 3.86 21.86 -25.41
CA LYS A 281 3.47 22.51 -26.66
C LYS A 281 2.51 23.71 -26.49
N GLY A 282 1.79 23.79 -25.37
CA GLY A 282 0.76 24.80 -25.07
C GLY A 282 1.17 25.97 -24.16
N ALA A 283 2.46 26.35 -24.12
CA ALA A 283 3.06 27.36 -23.22
C ALA A 283 3.40 26.90 -21.79
N GLY A 284 3.28 25.60 -21.50
CA GLY A 284 3.79 25.02 -20.25
C GLY A 284 5.32 24.92 -20.30
N THR A 285 6.00 25.48 -19.29
CA THR A 285 7.45 25.35 -19.11
C THR A 285 7.85 24.21 -18.19
N SER A 286 6.88 23.55 -17.55
CA SER A 286 7.10 22.48 -16.59
C SER A 286 6.26 21.24 -16.87
N VAL A 287 6.81 20.08 -16.52
CA VAL A 287 6.17 18.76 -16.61
C VAL A 287 6.51 17.95 -15.36
N ALA A 288 5.58 17.14 -14.88
CA ALA A 288 5.85 16.18 -13.82
C ALA A 288 5.98 14.76 -14.42
N ILE A 289 7.10 14.10 -14.15
CA ILE A 289 7.43 12.77 -14.68
C ILE A 289 7.78 11.86 -13.51
N GLY A 290 6.79 11.07 -13.08
CA GLY A 290 6.95 10.08 -12.02
C GLY A 290 7.70 8.85 -12.50
N MET A 291 8.57 8.33 -11.63
CA MET A 291 9.34 7.11 -11.86
C MET A 291 8.68 5.94 -11.12
N GLY A 292 7.65 5.38 -11.74
CA GLY A 292 6.86 4.29 -11.19
C GLY A 292 7.64 2.98 -11.10
N GLY A 293 7.47 2.26 -9.98
CA GLY A 293 8.13 0.97 -9.76
C GLY A 293 9.65 1.09 -9.58
N LEU A 294 10.17 2.25 -9.19
CA LEU A 294 11.62 2.46 -8.98
C LEU A 294 12.22 1.42 -8.02
N THR A 295 11.52 1.06 -6.94
CA THR A 295 12.04 0.05 -6.03
C THR A 295 12.05 -1.34 -6.65
N ASP A 296 11.02 -1.73 -7.40
CA ASP A 296 11.01 -3.00 -8.13
C ASP A 296 12.12 -3.06 -9.16
N PHE A 297 12.34 -1.96 -9.89
CA PHE A 297 13.44 -1.81 -10.84
C PHE A 297 14.80 -2.01 -10.17
N ILE A 298 15.04 -1.33 -9.04
CA ILE A 298 16.29 -1.41 -8.28
C ILE A 298 16.52 -2.82 -7.71
N LEU A 299 15.48 -3.44 -7.15
CA LEU A 299 15.59 -4.77 -6.55
C LEU A 299 15.80 -5.88 -7.59
N SER A 300 15.35 -5.65 -8.81
CA SER A 300 15.47 -6.60 -9.93
C SER A 300 16.78 -6.45 -10.72
N ASP A 301 17.51 -5.34 -10.58
CA ASP A 301 18.80 -5.14 -11.26
C ASP A 301 19.93 -5.82 -10.48
N ASP A 302 20.88 -6.43 -11.18
CA ASP A 302 22.04 -7.11 -10.58
C ASP A 302 23.03 -6.12 -9.92
N SER A 303 22.97 -4.85 -10.30
CA SER A 303 23.86 -3.81 -9.80
C SER A 303 23.55 -3.45 -8.33
N PRO A 304 24.58 -3.23 -7.48
CA PRO A 304 24.34 -2.74 -6.14
C PRO A 304 23.64 -1.38 -6.20
N VAL A 305 22.66 -1.19 -5.31
CA VAL A 305 21.99 0.11 -5.17
C VAL A 305 23.01 1.10 -4.62
N ASP A 306 23.48 2.00 -5.48
CA ASP A 306 24.27 3.15 -5.06
C ASP A 306 23.55 4.44 -5.40
N ALA A 307 23.91 5.52 -4.69
CA ALA A 307 23.37 6.85 -4.95
C ALA A 307 23.60 7.29 -6.41
N ALA A 308 24.63 6.74 -7.08
CA ALA A 308 24.96 7.06 -8.45
C ALA A 308 23.89 6.61 -9.45
N LEU A 309 23.16 5.50 -9.21
CA LEU A 309 22.03 5.12 -10.08
C LEU A 309 20.92 6.19 -10.08
N VAL A 310 20.55 6.69 -8.90
CA VAL A 310 19.51 7.72 -8.77
C VAL A 310 19.96 9.01 -9.43
N GLU A 311 21.22 9.42 -9.23
CA GLU A 311 21.80 10.59 -9.89
C GLU A 311 21.80 10.43 -11.43
N ARG A 312 22.21 9.27 -11.95
CA ARG A 312 22.21 8.98 -13.39
C ARG A 312 20.80 9.06 -14.00
N LEU A 313 19.80 8.44 -13.36
CA LEU A 313 18.42 8.46 -13.86
C LEU A 313 17.83 9.88 -13.80
N SER A 314 18.10 10.62 -12.72
CA SER A 314 17.62 12.00 -12.56
C SER A 314 18.23 12.91 -13.64
N GLU A 315 19.53 12.78 -13.89
CA GLU A 315 20.24 13.55 -14.91
C GLU A 315 19.77 13.20 -16.32
N LEU A 316 19.49 11.92 -16.59
CA LEU A 316 18.93 11.45 -17.86
C LEU A 316 17.56 12.07 -18.12
N VAL A 317 16.65 12.03 -17.13
CA VAL A 317 15.30 12.62 -17.26
C VAL A 317 15.42 14.13 -17.49
N ARG A 318 16.24 14.83 -16.70
CA ARG A 318 16.47 16.27 -16.81
C ARG A 318 16.99 16.64 -18.20
N THR A 319 17.98 15.92 -18.70
CA THR A 319 18.56 16.16 -20.04
C THR A 319 17.57 15.85 -21.15
N ALA A 320 16.80 14.78 -21.02
CA ALA A 320 15.82 14.36 -22.02
C ALA A 320 14.59 15.29 -22.09
N ALA A 321 14.21 15.91 -20.97
CA ALA A 321 13.13 16.90 -20.90
C ALA A 321 13.47 18.21 -21.65
N GLY A 322 14.75 18.47 -21.93
CA GLY A 322 15.19 19.60 -22.72
C GLY A 322 15.00 20.93 -21.99
N GLU A 323 14.26 21.85 -22.60
CA GLU A 323 13.96 23.17 -22.01
C GLU A 323 12.84 23.12 -20.96
N ALA A 324 12.12 21.99 -20.86
CA ALA A 324 11.09 21.81 -19.85
C ALA A 324 11.69 21.55 -18.47
N SER A 325 11.22 22.25 -17.45
CA SER A 325 11.48 21.90 -16.05
C SER A 325 10.77 20.59 -15.72
N ALA A 326 11.54 19.55 -15.41
CA ALA A 326 11.01 18.23 -15.06
C ALA A 326 11.01 18.02 -13.56
N ALA A 327 9.82 17.98 -12.96
CA ALA A 327 9.64 17.50 -11.59
C ALA A 327 9.52 15.98 -11.59
N LEU A 328 10.10 15.30 -10.59
CA LEU A 328 10.04 13.84 -10.47
C LEU A 328 8.92 13.35 -9.53
N PHE A 329 8.13 14.28 -8.99
CA PHE A 329 7.11 13.99 -7.97
C PHE A 329 5.72 13.85 -8.61
N VAL A 330 5.22 12.61 -8.64
CA VAL A 330 3.87 12.25 -9.08
C VAL A 330 3.31 11.27 -8.05
N ASP A 331 2.15 11.59 -7.50
CA ASP A 331 1.42 10.71 -6.58
C ASP A 331 -0.02 10.55 -7.07
N ASP A 332 -0.20 9.60 -7.99
CA ASP A 332 -1.50 9.27 -8.57
C ASP A 332 -1.71 7.75 -8.50
N ARG A 333 -2.55 7.30 -7.57
CA ARG A 333 -2.84 5.87 -7.36
C ARG A 333 -3.53 5.24 -8.56
N GLU A 334 -4.36 5.98 -9.27
CA GLU A 334 -5.06 5.51 -10.47
C GLU A 334 -4.06 5.32 -11.62
N ALA A 335 -3.07 6.22 -11.74
CA ALA A 335 -2.00 6.06 -12.73
C ALA A 335 -1.10 4.85 -12.40
N HIS A 336 -0.82 4.59 -11.12
CA HIS A 336 -0.13 3.37 -10.71
C HIS A 336 -0.93 2.13 -11.09
N LEU A 337 -2.25 2.13 -10.83
CA LEU A 337 -3.14 1.02 -11.15
C LEU A 337 -3.18 0.75 -12.66
N ARG A 338 -3.30 1.78 -13.50
CA ARG A 338 -3.24 1.67 -14.97
C ARG A 338 -1.94 1.05 -15.49
N LEU A 339 -0.83 1.22 -14.76
CA LEU A 339 0.48 0.65 -15.11
C LEU A 339 0.76 -0.70 -14.43
N GLY A 340 -0.20 -1.25 -13.68
CA GLY A 340 0.00 -2.48 -12.92
C GLY A 340 1.00 -2.35 -11.77
N LEU A 341 1.27 -1.12 -11.34
CA LEU A 341 2.20 -0.81 -10.28
C LEU A 341 1.46 -0.82 -8.94
N SER A 342 2.16 -1.27 -7.90
CA SER A 342 1.65 -1.29 -6.53
C SER A 342 2.73 -0.78 -5.58
N ARG A 343 2.30 -0.30 -4.42
CA ARG A 343 3.23 0.14 -3.36
C ARG A 343 4.12 -1.03 -2.93
N LEU A 344 5.37 -0.72 -2.60
CA LEU A 344 6.31 -1.72 -2.12
C LEU A 344 5.77 -2.44 -0.88
N SER A 345 5.65 -3.75 -1.00
CA SER A 345 5.21 -4.66 0.05
C SER A 345 5.85 -6.03 -0.17
N ALA A 346 6.06 -6.79 0.91
CA ALA A 346 6.56 -8.17 0.81
C ALA A 346 5.59 -9.07 0.03
N VAL A 347 4.29 -8.85 0.22
CA VAL A 347 3.22 -9.60 -0.45
C VAL A 347 2.55 -8.71 -1.48
N GLU A 348 2.33 -9.23 -2.68
CA GLU A 348 1.52 -8.58 -3.70
C GLU A 348 0.34 -9.47 -4.12
N THR A 349 -0.72 -8.83 -4.59
CA THR A 349 -1.86 -9.49 -5.22
C THR A 349 -1.61 -9.56 -6.73
N TRP A 350 -1.86 -10.71 -7.34
CA TRP A 350 -1.70 -10.93 -8.77
C TRP A 350 -2.91 -11.69 -9.32
N GLN A 351 -3.11 -11.61 -10.64
CA GLN A 351 -4.21 -12.31 -11.32
C GLN A 351 -3.67 -13.52 -12.09
N THR A 352 -4.30 -14.68 -11.92
CA THR A 352 -4.02 -15.90 -12.67
C THR A 352 -4.53 -15.78 -14.11
N ALA A 353 -4.12 -16.70 -14.99
CA ALA A 353 -4.59 -16.73 -16.37
C ALA A 353 -6.11 -16.92 -16.48
N ASP A 354 -6.74 -17.53 -15.47
CA ASP A 354 -8.18 -17.79 -15.40
C ASP A 354 -8.96 -16.64 -14.76
N GLY A 355 -8.31 -15.51 -14.47
CA GLY A 355 -8.94 -14.31 -13.93
C GLY A 355 -9.04 -14.26 -12.40
N GLU A 356 -8.67 -15.34 -11.69
CA GLU A 356 -8.68 -15.35 -10.23
C GLU A 356 -7.54 -14.54 -9.61
N THR A 357 -7.78 -13.92 -8.46
CA THR A 357 -6.74 -13.19 -7.74
C THR A 357 -6.09 -14.05 -6.66
N ALA A 358 -4.77 -14.05 -6.61
CA ALA A 358 -3.98 -14.74 -5.59
C ALA A 358 -2.94 -13.81 -4.97
N ARG A 359 -2.37 -14.21 -3.83
CA ARG A 359 -1.28 -13.49 -3.15
C ARG A 359 0.03 -14.23 -3.37
N ARG A 360 1.11 -13.50 -3.62
CA ARG A 360 2.46 -14.08 -3.78
C ARG A 360 3.53 -13.20 -3.13
N LEU A 361 4.70 -13.78 -2.86
CA LEU A 361 5.88 -12.99 -2.56
C LEU A 361 6.18 -12.11 -3.78
N ARG A 362 6.36 -10.81 -3.54
CA ARG A 362 6.67 -9.86 -4.61
C ARG A 362 7.90 -10.33 -5.41
N PRO A 363 7.83 -10.47 -6.74
CA PRO A 363 8.91 -11.02 -7.56
C PRO A 363 10.24 -10.28 -7.39
N SER A 364 10.22 -8.95 -7.34
CA SER A 364 11.44 -8.15 -7.15
C SER A 364 12.13 -8.44 -5.81
N ILE A 365 11.37 -8.73 -4.75
CA ILE A 365 11.89 -9.15 -3.46
C ILE A 365 12.40 -10.59 -3.52
N ALA A 366 11.69 -11.50 -4.20
CA ALA A 366 12.15 -12.87 -4.41
C ALA A 366 13.51 -12.89 -5.11
N THR A 367 13.67 -12.13 -6.20
CA THR A 367 14.94 -11.95 -6.91
C THR A 367 16.04 -11.41 -5.98
N ALA A 368 15.72 -10.39 -5.18
CA ALA A 368 16.67 -9.82 -4.22
C ALA A 368 17.10 -10.83 -3.12
N ILE A 369 16.18 -11.67 -2.64
CA ILE A 369 16.46 -12.73 -1.66
C ILE A 369 17.40 -13.77 -2.26
N THR A 370 17.09 -14.28 -3.47
CA THR A 370 17.95 -15.24 -4.17
C THR A 370 19.36 -14.68 -4.36
N ARG A 371 19.47 -13.42 -4.80
CA ARG A 371 20.75 -12.73 -4.98
C ARG A 371 21.54 -12.60 -3.67
N ALA A 372 20.86 -12.35 -2.56
CA ALA A 372 21.47 -12.29 -1.24
C ALA A 372 21.85 -13.68 -0.68
N GLY A 373 21.63 -14.77 -1.44
CA GLY A 373 21.87 -16.15 -1.01
C GLY A 373 20.81 -16.68 -0.05
N GLY A 374 19.64 -16.05 0.01
CA GLY A 374 18.52 -16.47 0.84
C GLY A 374 17.63 -17.53 0.15
N ASP A 375 16.82 -18.20 0.96
CA ASP A 375 15.83 -19.18 0.52
C ASP A 375 14.46 -18.51 0.34
N VAL A 376 14.01 -18.44 -0.92
CA VAL A 376 12.72 -17.87 -1.30
C VAL A 376 11.55 -18.65 -0.69
N GLU A 377 11.63 -19.98 -0.66
CA GLU A 377 10.60 -20.84 -0.09
C GLU A 377 10.53 -20.66 1.43
N ALA A 378 11.67 -20.46 2.11
CA ALA A 378 11.67 -20.08 3.53
C ALA A 378 11.02 -18.71 3.76
N ALA A 379 11.27 -17.73 2.89
CA ALA A 379 10.64 -16.42 2.97
C ALA A 379 9.13 -16.48 2.73
N GLU A 380 8.67 -17.26 1.74
CA GLU A 380 7.25 -17.50 1.50
C GLU A 380 6.58 -18.20 2.68
N ARG A 381 7.20 -19.27 3.22
CA ARG A 381 6.70 -19.93 4.44
C ARG A 381 6.64 -18.97 5.63
N HIS A 382 7.58 -18.03 5.72
CA HIS A 382 7.55 -17.00 6.76
C HIS A 382 6.39 -16.02 6.59
N LEU A 383 6.09 -15.62 5.35
CA LEU A 383 5.05 -14.64 5.01
C LEU A 383 3.64 -15.23 5.02
N PHE A 384 3.45 -16.42 4.48
CA PHE A 384 2.14 -17.06 4.30
C PHE A 384 1.83 -18.10 5.38
N GLY A 385 2.81 -18.43 6.22
CA GLY A 385 2.75 -19.61 7.07
C GLY A 385 2.92 -20.89 6.26
N ARG A 386 2.75 -22.04 6.91
CA ARG A 386 2.84 -23.35 6.24
C ARG A 386 1.58 -23.73 5.46
N ARG A 387 0.46 -23.03 5.71
CA ARG A 387 -0.89 -23.33 5.16
C ARG A 387 -1.27 -24.81 5.28
N THR A 388 -0.76 -25.48 6.33
CA THR A 388 -1.03 -26.89 6.65
C THR A 388 -1.10 -27.07 8.17
N LEU A 389 -1.90 -28.04 8.61
CA LEU A 389 -1.97 -28.48 10.02
C LEU A 389 -1.09 -29.71 10.28
N VAL A 390 -0.42 -30.25 9.26
CA VAL A 390 0.58 -31.30 9.44
C VAL A 390 1.75 -30.74 10.25
N ASP A 391 2.07 -31.42 11.35
CA ASP A 391 3.10 -31.02 12.32
C ASP A 391 2.95 -29.61 12.90
N ALA A 392 1.74 -29.03 12.82
CA ALA A 392 1.46 -27.74 13.42
C ALA A 392 1.44 -27.85 14.97
N PRO A 393 1.90 -26.80 15.68
CA PRO A 393 1.83 -26.80 17.14
C PRO A 393 0.38 -26.65 17.62
N ALA A 394 0.02 -27.43 18.64
CA ALA A 394 -1.29 -27.45 19.31
C ALA A 394 -2.50 -27.90 18.47
N VAL A 395 -2.84 -27.20 17.38
CA VAL A 395 -3.89 -27.64 16.44
C VAL A 395 -3.21 -28.33 15.27
N ASN A 396 -3.30 -29.66 15.22
CA ASN A 396 -2.75 -30.48 14.15
C ASN A 396 -3.63 -31.70 13.91
N HIS A 397 -3.28 -32.49 12.89
CA HIS A 397 -4.05 -33.70 12.56
C HIS A 397 -4.19 -34.65 13.75
N ALA A 398 -3.16 -34.83 14.57
CA ALA A 398 -3.24 -35.73 15.72
C ALA A 398 -4.24 -35.23 16.78
N THR A 399 -4.21 -33.93 17.10
CA THR A 399 -5.13 -33.33 18.08
C THR A 399 -6.56 -33.22 17.55
N LEU A 400 -6.74 -33.02 16.24
CA LEU A 400 -8.05 -33.03 15.59
C LEU A 400 -8.65 -34.44 15.48
N ARG A 401 -7.85 -35.47 15.16
CA ARG A 401 -8.32 -36.87 15.20
C ARG A 401 -8.81 -37.27 16.59
N ALA A 402 -8.12 -36.81 17.64
CA ALA A 402 -8.57 -37.01 19.02
C ALA A 402 -9.91 -36.32 19.35
N LYS A 403 -10.36 -35.39 18.50
CA LYS A 403 -11.64 -34.67 18.59
C LYS A 403 -12.70 -35.19 17.61
N GLY A 404 -12.43 -36.29 16.90
CA GLY A 404 -13.40 -36.94 16.02
C GLY A 404 -13.30 -36.59 14.54
N PHE A 405 -12.29 -35.81 14.12
CA PHE A 405 -12.04 -35.55 12.70
C PHE A 405 -11.50 -36.82 12.02
N THR A 406 -12.08 -37.21 10.90
CA THR A 406 -11.61 -38.31 10.06
C THR A 406 -10.66 -37.80 8.98
N ASP A 407 -10.07 -38.70 8.20
CA ASP A 407 -9.18 -38.31 7.12
C ASP A 407 -9.89 -37.47 6.04
N VAL A 408 -11.20 -37.67 5.85
CA VAL A 408 -12.00 -36.88 4.89
C VAL A 408 -12.09 -35.41 5.32
N GLU A 409 -12.41 -35.14 6.59
CA GLU A 409 -12.48 -33.75 7.06
C GLU A 409 -11.10 -33.11 7.16
N LEU A 410 -10.06 -33.87 7.51
CA LEU A 410 -8.69 -33.36 7.52
C LEU A 410 -8.21 -32.98 6.12
N GLU A 411 -8.52 -33.78 5.10
CA GLU A 411 -8.22 -33.45 3.70
C GLU A 411 -8.98 -32.20 3.24
N ALA A 412 -10.26 -32.07 3.60
CA ALA A 412 -11.04 -30.86 3.32
C ALA A 412 -10.44 -29.61 3.99
N LEU A 413 -9.98 -29.74 5.25
CA LEU A 413 -9.29 -28.67 5.96
C LEU A 413 -7.98 -28.27 5.27
N GLU A 414 -7.14 -29.24 4.90
CA GLU A 414 -5.88 -28.97 4.20
C GLU A 414 -6.11 -28.26 2.86
N HIS A 415 -7.14 -28.66 2.11
CA HIS A 415 -7.50 -28.00 0.86
C HIS A 415 -8.00 -26.56 1.11
N ALA A 416 -8.84 -26.36 2.13
CA ALA A 416 -9.36 -25.03 2.47
C ALA A 416 -8.27 -24.07 2.98
N LEU A 417 -7.28 -24.56 3.72
CA LEU A 417 -6.16 -23.77 4.23
C LEU A 417 -5.33 -23.09 3.15
N ILE A 418 -5.37 -23.61 1.92
CA ILE A 418 -4.74 -22.99 0.75
C ILE A 418 -5.44 -21.69 0.36
N ALA A 419 -6.75 -21.57 0.58
CA ALA A 419 -7.56 -20.44 0.14
C ALA A 419 -7.93 -19.45 1.25
N VAL A 420 -8.11 -19.91 2.49
CA VAL A 420 -8.62 -19.04 3.57
C VAL A 420 -7.60 -18.02 4.09
N GLU A 421 -8.09 -16.86 4.51
CA GLU A 421 -7.28 -15.79 5.10
C GLU A 421 -7.19 -15.91 6.63
N ALA A 422 -8.24 -16.42 7.29
CA ALA A 422 -8.23 -16.72 8.70
C ALA A 422 -8.45 -18.23 8.94
N LEU A 423 -7.68 -18.79 9.89
CA LEU A 423 -7.77 -20.21 10.25
C LEU A 423 -9.20 -20.64 10.58
N ARG A 424 -9.97 -19.78 11.28
CA ARG A 424 -11.37 -20.08 11.64
C ARG A 424 -12.24 -20.38 10.42
N ASP A 425 -11.95 -19.75 9.27
CA ASP A 425 -12.78 -19.89 8.07
C ASP A 425 -12.61 -21.29 7.45
N ALA A 426 -11.49 -21.98 7.72
CA ALA A 426 -11.34 -23.39 7.36
C ALA A 426 -12.21 -24.31 8.23
N PHE A 427 -12.57 -23.90 9.45
CA PHE A 427 -13.39 -24.70 10.38
C PHE A 427 -14.89 -24.35 10.29
N GLN A 428 -15.34 -23.81 9.17
CA GLN A 428 -16.73 -23.42 8.92
C GLN A 428 -17.32 -24.14 7.71
N THR A 429 -18.64 -24.09 7.56
CA THR A 429 -19.34 -24.51 6.34
C THR A 429 -18.98 -23.56 5.19
N PRO A 430 -18.72 -24.04 3.96
CA PRO A 430 -18.95 -25.41 3.46
C PRO A 430 -17.76 -26.38 3.63
N VAL A 431 -16.64 -25.96 4.21
CA VAL A 431 -15.44 -26.82 4.34
C VAL A 431 -15.73 -28.04 5.22
N LEU A 432 -16.38 -27.80 6.36
CA LEU A 432 -16.91 -28.86 7.20
C LEU A 432 -18.41 -29.02 6.94
N ASP A 433 -18.82 -30.23 6.56
CA ASP A 433 -20.21 -30.54 6.26
C ASP A 433 -21.10 -30.36 7.49
N THR A 434 -22.34 -29.89 7.24
CA THR A 434 -23.32 -29.64 8.30
C THR A 434 -23.71 -30.90 9.08
N GLY A 435 -23.69 -32.08 8.44
CA GLY A 435 -23.90 -33.37 9.10
C GLY A 435 -22.75 -33.71 10.05
N PHE A 436 -21.49 -33.51 9.65
CA PHE A 436 -20.34 -33.70 10.54
C PHE A 436 -20.40 -32.77 11.76
N LEU A 437 -20.69 -31.49 11.53
CA LEU A 437 -20.81 -30.51 12.62
C LEU A 437 -21.90 -30.88 13.64
N ARG A 438 -23.04 -31.40 13.18
CA ARG A 438 -24.17 -31.76 14.03
C ARG A 438 -24.03 -33.15 14.66
N ASP A 439 -23.76 -34.16 13.84
CA ASP A 439 -23.86 -35.56 14.22
C ASP A 439 -22.60 -36.07 14.95
N VAL A 440 -21.42 -35.52 14.62
CA VAL A 440 -20.15 -35.93 15.24
C VAL A 440 -19.72 -34.94 16.32
N LEU A 441 -19.77 -33.64 16.02
CA LEU A 441 -19.30 -32.60 16.95
C LEU A 441 -20.41 -32.03 17.85
N GLY A 442 -21.69 -32.33 17.59
CA GLY A 442 -22.81 -31.92 18.44
C GLY A 442 -23.17 -30.43 18.37
N PHE A 443 -22.76 -29.73 17.32
CA PHE A 443 -23.02 -28.29 17.17
C PHE A 443 -24.35 -28.02 16.45
N GLU A 444 -25.28 -27.33 17.11
CA GLU A 444 -26.52 -26.86 16.49
C GLU A 444 -26.42 -25.36 16.12
N GLY A 445 -26.35 -25.05 14.81
CA GLY A 445 -26.38 -23.69 14.27
C GLY A 445 -25.07 -23.24 13.58
N SER A 446 -25.04 -22.00 13.09
CA SER A 446 -23.83 -21.38 12.50
C SER A 446 -22.86 -20.98 13.61
N ALA A 447 -22.03 -21.91 14.07
CA ALA A 447 -20.97 -21.61 15.03
C ALA A 447 -19.98 -20.59 14.42
N GLU A 448 -19.96 -19.35 14.94
CA GLU A 448 -19.09 -18.28 14.42
C GLU A 448 -17.59 -18.57 14.67
N ASP A 449 -17.23 -19.39 15.67
CA ASP A 449 -15.86 -19.87 15.88
C ASP A 449 -15.83 -21.26 16.55
N LEU A 450 -15.38 -22.28 15.80
CA LEU A 450 -15.41 -23.69 16.21
C LEU A 450 -14.18 -24.09 17.06
N LEU A 451 -13.06 -23.38 16.91
CA LEU A 451 -11.81 -23.71 17.59
C LEU A 451 -11.90 -23.59 19.13
N PRO A 452 -12.50 -22.52 19.71
CA PRO A 452 -12.70 -22.43 21.16
C PRO A 452 -13.61 -23.54 21.71
N GLN A 453 -14.61 -23.94 20.92
CA GLN A 453 -15.58 -24.96 21.33
C GLN A 453 -14.98 -26.37 21.34
N LEU A 454 -14.00 -26.63 20.47
CA LEU A 454 -13.17 -27.83 20.52
C LEU A 454 -12.17 -27.84 21.70
N GLY A 455 -12.08 -26.73 22.45
CA GLY A 455 -11.21 -26.58 23.61
C GLY A 455 -9.82 -26.01 23.30
N PHE A 456 -9.62 -25.43 22.12
CA PHE A 456 -8.37 -24.73 21.80
C PHE A 456 -8.41 -23.30 22.34
N SER A 457 -7.37 -22.91 23.07
CA SER A 457 -7.24 -21.55 23.57
C SER A 457 -6.82 -20.60 22.45
N ALA A 458 -7.05 -19.29 22.62
CA ALA A 458 -6.50 -18.28 21.72
C ALA A 458 -4.96 -18.34 21.62
N GLY A 459 -4.29 -18.85 22.67
CA GLY A 459 -2.85 -19.10 22.67
C GLY A 459 -2.44 -20.26 21.76
N ASP A 460 -3.22 -21.34 21.74
CA ASP A 460 -3.00 -22.50 20.87
C ASP A 460 -3.17 -22.13 19.40
N VAL A 461 -4.24 -21.37 19.10
CA VAL A 461 -4.48 -20.83 17.76
C VAL A 461 -3.34 -19.89 17.34
N ALA A 462 -2.87 -19.04 18.26
CA ALA A 462 -1.74 -18.14 17.99
C ALA A 462 -0.42 -18.88 17.74
N LEU A 463 -0.21 -20.09 18.29
CA LEU A 463 1.02 -20.87 18.07
C LEU A 463 1.16 -21.36 16.63
N ILE A 464 0.03 -21.66 15.96
CA ILE A 464 0.00 -22.01 14.53
C ILE A 464 0.54 -20.83 13.70
N PHE A 465 0.11 -19.62 14.04
CA PHE A 465 0.58 -18.38 13.40
C PHE A 465 1.97 -17.95 13.87
N ARG A 466 2.46 -18.40 15.02
CA ARG A 466 3.78 -18.04 15.55
C ARG A 466 4.94 -18.67 14.77
N VAL A 467 4.64 -19.63 13.90
CA VAL A 467 5.58 -20.23 12.92
C VAL A 467 5.62 -19.45 11.59
N GLY A 468 4.72 -18.47 11.37
CA GLY A 468 4.73 -17.56 10.21
C GLY A 468 4.04 -16.24 10.57
N LYS A 469 4.82 -15.25 11.03
CA LYS A 469 4.30 -14.04 11.68
C LYS A 469 3.79 -13.03 10.65
N ALA A 470 2.63 -13.27 10.03
CA ALA A 470 1.89 -12.25 9.28
C ALA A 470 0.38 -12.54 9.16
N SER A 471 -0.35 -12.55 10.27
CA SER A 471 -1.82 -12.49 10.25
C SER A 471 -2.35 -11.46 11.24
N ARG A 472 -1.92 -10.21 11.00
CA ARG A 472 -2.65 -8.96 11.27
C ARG A 472 -1.78 -7.80 10.78
N LEU A 473 -1.70 -7.65 9.46
CA LEU A 473 -1.37 -6.36 8.89
C LEU A 473 -2.71 -5.65 8.75
N SER A 474 -3.04 -4.81 9.73
CA SER A 474 -3.90 -3.69 9.39
C SER A 474 -3.20 -2.92 8.27
N SER A 475 -3.97 -2.31 7.40
CA SER A 475 -3.55 -1.52 6.23
C SER A 475 -2.66 -0.30 6.57
N ASN A 476 -2.05 -0.25 7.75
CA ASN A 476 -1.18 0.82 8.21
C ASN A 476 0.27 0.38 8.15
N GLY A 477 0.97 0.90 7.13
CA GLY A 477 2.40 0.75 6.95
C GLY A 477 3.19 1.29 8.14
N HIS A 478 3.46 0.43 9.11
CA HIS A 478 4.55 0.60 10.06
C HIS A 478 5.29 -0.73 10.18
N PHE A 479 6.39 -0.84 9.44
CA PHE A 479 7.42 -1.84 9.73
C PHE A 479 8.08 -1.47 11.06
N PRO A 480 8.10 -2.35 12.08
CA PRO A 480 9.04 -2.17 13.17
C PRO A 480 10.44 -2.41 12.61
N ILE A 481 11.21 -1.33 12.45
CA ILE A 481 12.66 -1.40 12.26
C ILE A 481 13.20 -2.31 13.37
N PHE A 482 13.88 -3.38 12.97
CA PHE A 482 14.59 -4.27 13.86
C PHE A 482 15.58 -3.42 14.67
N GLN A 483 15.27 -3.15 15.95
CA GLN A 483 16.24 -2.56 16.87
C GLN A 483 17.34 -3.61 17.10
N PRO A 484 18.59 -3.37 16.68
CA PRO A 484 19.69 -4.19 17.17
C PRO A 484 19.77 -3.97 18.69
N SER A 485 19.79 -5.09 19.40
CA SER A 485 20.01 -5.21 20.83
C SER A 485 20.93 -4.13 21.43
N ARG A 486 20.36 -3.34 22.36
CA ARG A 486 20.99 -2.55 23.44
C ARG A 486 22.47 -2.15 23.24
N PRO A 487 22.79 -0.86 23.05
CA PRO A 487 24.09 -0.35 23.46
C PRO A 487 24.07 -0.15 24.99
N ARG A 488 25.01 -0.80 25.68
CA ARG A 488 25.37 -0.43 27.05
C ARG A 488 25.77 1.05 27.05
N PHE A 489 24.99 1.88 27.72
CA PHE A 489 25.39 3.22 28.13
C PHE A 489 26.69 3.13 28.93
N VAL A 490 27.78 3.67 28.37
CA VAL A 490 28.92 4.16 29.14
C VAL A 490 29.24 5.55 28.60
N TRP A 491 28.96 6.53 29.45
CA TRP A 491 29.36 7.92 29.29
C TRP A 491 30.89 8.03 29.20
N ASN A 492 31.41 8.72 28.18
CA ASN A 492 32.57 9.60 28.34
C ASN A 492 32.72 10.53 27.13
N TRP A 493 32.23 11.75 27.31
CA TRP A 493 32.64 12.92 26.55
C TRP A 493 33.89 13.51 27.25
N MET A 494 34.76 14.18 26.48
CA MET A 494 36.07 14.74 26.85
C MET A 494 37.30 13.81 26.77
N ARG A 495 37.94 13.81 25.59
CA ARG A 495 39.37 14.18 25.50
C ARG A 495 39.74 14.61 24.07
N SER A 496 39.74 15.94 23.92
CA SER A 496 40.85 16.73 23.35
C SER A 496 41.33 16.42 21.93
N ALA A 497 40.89 17.30 21.03
CA ALA A 497 41.68 17.96 20.00
C ALA A 497 43.22 17.83 20.15
N ARG A 498 43.89 17.45 19.06
CA ARG A 498 45.31 17.77 18.83
C ARG A 498 45.50 18.24 17.38
N PHE A 499 45.66 19.56 17.24
CA PHE A 499 46.38 20.17 16.14
C PHE A 499 47.86 19.75 16.15
N PRO A 500 48.53 19.60 15.00
CA PRO A 500 49.97 19.40 14.96
C PRO A 500 50.70 20.75 15.00
N ILE A 501 51.53 20.96 16.03
CA ILE A 501 52.54 22.02 16.07
C ILE A 501 53.91 21.34 15.99
N ARG A 502 54.71 21.71 14.97
CA ARG A 502 56.12 21.30 14.80
C ARG A 502 57.00 21.93 15.89
N PRO A 503 58.05 21.24 16.38
CA PRO A 503 58.97 21.80 17.35
C PRO A 503 60.05 22.66 16.68
N ARG A 504 60.42 23.76 17.34
CA ARG A 504 61.71 24.43 17.14
C ARG A 504 62.47 24.42 18.48
N ARG A 505 63.60 23.71 18.43
CA ARG A 505 64.75 23.66 19.34
C ARG A 505 64.54 23.09 20.74
#